data_AF-A0A4Y7I8I7-F1
#
_entry.id   AF-A0A4Y7I8I7-F1
#
_cell.length_a   1.000
_cell.length_b   1.000
_cell.length_c   1.000
_cell.angle_alpha   90.00
_cell.angle_beta   90.00
_cell.angle_gamma   90.00
#
_symmetry.space_group_name_H-M   'P 1'
#
loop_
_entity.id
_entity.type
_entity.pdbx_description
1 polymer ?
#
loop_
_entity_poly.entity_id
_entity_poly.type
_entity_poly.pdbx_seq_one_letter_code
_entity_poly.pdbx_strand_id
1 'polypeptide(L)'
;MLGDLVITSRLLLLKEVTNPIITVPEKTSQALESACRLMGPGGLISVMVYVGHPGGREEYETIQSFASGLPSESWVCCKFEMLNRPLAPVLVLLFKK
;
A
#
# COMPACT_ATOMS: atom_id res chain seq x y z
N MET A 1 14.77 17.27 5.31
CA MET A 1 14.40 16.04 6.04
C MET A 1 13.41 15.28 5.17
N LEU A 2 13.86 14.21 4.50
CA LEU A 2 12.95 13.28 3.84
C LEU A 2 12.19 12.54 4.93
N GLY A 3 10.90 12.83 5.10
CA GLY A 3 10.02 12.03 5.92
C GLY A 3 9.50 10.88 5.08
N ASP A 4 10.16 9.71 5.15
CA ASP A 4 9.65 8.49 4.53
C ASP A 4 8.48 7.98 5.38
N LEU A 5 7.29 7.84 4.78
CA LEU A 5 6.13 7.27 5.45
C LEU A 5 5.91 5.85 4.93
N VAL A 6 6.27 4.86 5.75
CA VAL A 6 6.03 3.45 5.44
C VAL A 6 4.64 3.06 5.95
N ILE A 7 3.70 2.82 5.03
CA ILE A 7 2.39 2.25 5.36
C ILE A 7 2.45 0.76 5.04
N THR A 8 2.79 -0.06 6.01
CA THR A 8 2.70 -1.53 5.85
C THR A 8 1.25 -1.97 6.01
N SER A 9 0.68 -2.70 5.03
CA SER A 9 -0.44 -3.59 5.35
C SER A 9 0.12 -4.62 6.33
N ARG A 10 -0.44 -4.67 7.54
CA ARG A 10 0.12 -5.45 8.64
C ARG A 10 -0.47 -6.85 8.58
N LEU A 11 0.15 -7.77 7.82
CA LEU A 11 -0.06 -9.20 8.05
C LEU A 11 1.07 -9.73 8.93
N LEU A 12 0.83 -9.81 10.24
CA LEU A 12 1.73 -10.52 11.14
C LEU A 12 1.54 -12.03 10.90
N LEU A 13 2.29 -12.63 9.98
CA LEU A 13 2.41 -14.09 9.90
C LEU A 13 3.26 -14.61 11.06
N LEU A 14 2.75 -14.47 12.28
CA LEU A 14 3.07 -15.44 13.33
C LEU A 14 2.06 -16.57 13.14
N LYS A 15 2.51 -17.69 12.56
CA LYS A 15 1.82 -18.98 12.68
C LYS A 15 1.40 -19.11 14.15
N GLU A 16 0.09 -19.13 14.43
CA GLU A 16 -0.59 -19.26 15.75
C GLU A 16 -1.58 -18.14 16.13
N VAL A 17 -1.89 -17.17 15.26
CA VAL A 17 -2.97 -16.20 15.58
C VAL A 17 -4.33 -16.75 15.12
N THR A 18 -5.18 -17.12 16.09
CA THR A 18 -6.57 -17.59 15.88
C THR A 18 -7.55 -16.49 15.46
N ASN A 19 -7.11 -15.22 15.50
CA ASN A 19 -7.89 -14.07 15.06
C ASN A 19 -6.98 -13.03 14.37
N PRO A 20 -6.67 -13.20 13.07
CA PRO A 20 -5.71 -12.35 12.38
C PRO A 20 -6.21 -10.91 12.32
N ILE A 21 -5.41 -9.97 12.83
CA ILE A 21 -5.66 -8.54 12.65
C ILE A 21 -5.26 -8.20 11.22
N ILE A 22 -6.24 -8.04 10.35
CA ILE A 22 -6.06 -7.65 8.94
C ILE A 22 -6.45 -6.19 8.72
N THR A 23 -5.84 -5.56 7.73
CA THR A 23 -6.32 -4.29 7.18
C THR A 23 -7.56 -4.52 6.32
N VAL A 24 -8.36 -3.47 6.13
CA VAL A 24 -9.58 -3.52 5.30
C VAL A 24 -9.55 -2.38 4.29
N PRO A 25 -10.09 -2.59 3.06
CA PRO A 25 -10.03 -1.63 1.97
C PRO A 25 -10.38 -0.19 2.34
N GLU A 26 -11.47 0.02 3.08
CA GLU A 26 -11.97 1.34 3.42
C GLU A 26 -10.99 2.11 4.31
N LYS A 27 -10.41 1.42 5.31
CA LYS A 27 -9.42 2.01 6.21
C LYS A 27 -8.10 2.26 5.50
N THR A 28 -7.72 1.38 4.57
CA THR A 28 -6.53 1.52 3.76
C THR A 28 -6.60 2.76 2.86
N SER A 29 -7.72 3.00 2.19
CA SER A 29 -7.94 4.24 1.41
C SER A 29 -7.86 5.49 2.29
N GLN A 30 -8.54 5.51 3.44
CA GLN A 30 -8.53 6.65 4.36
C GLN A 30 -7.12 6.96 4.90
N ALA A 31 -6.32 5.92 5.15
CA ALA A 31 -4.93 6.07 5.57
C ALA A 31 -4.07 6.67 4.45
N LEU A 32 -4.23 6.19 3.20
CA LEU A 32 -3.52 6.73 2.04
C LEU A 32 -3.90 8.19 1.76
N GLU A 33 -5.17 8.55 1.81
CA GLU A 33 -5.63 9.93 1.66
C GLU A 33 -4.99 10.85 2.72
N SER A 34 -4.98 10.40 3.97
CA SER A 34 -4.39 11.15 5.08
C SER A 34 -2.88 11.30 4.92
N ALA A 35 -2.20 10.24 4.50
CA ALA A 35 -0.77 10.25 4.20
C ALA A 35 -0.43 11.23 3.05
N CYS A 36 -1.16 11.17 1.94
CA CYS A 36 -0.94 12.06 0.79
C CYS A 36 -1.14 13.54 1.13
N ARG A 37 -2.09 13.85 2.04
CA ARG A 37 -2.32 15.22 2.56
C ARG A 37 -1.18 15.72 3.43
N LEU A 38 -0.61 14.87 4.28
CA LEU A 38 0.45 15.25 5.21
C LEU A 38 1.84 15.32 4.54
N MET A 39 2.02 14.62 3.42
CA MET A 39 3.30 14.52 2.74
C MET A 39 3.71 15.83 2.06
N GLY A 40 4.97 16.26 2.23
CA GLY A 40 5.57 17.35 1.47
C GLY A 40 6.20 16.87 0.14
N PRO A 41 6.56 17.80 -0.77
CA PRO A 41 7.35 17.48 -1.97
C PRO A 41 8.63 16.71 -1.62
N GLY A 42 8.97 15.72 -2.45
CA GLY A 42 10.08 14.79 -2.23
C GLY A 42 9.79 13.65 -1.24
N GLY A 43 8.58 13.56 -0.68
CA GLY A 43 8.18 12.48 0.20
C GLY A 43 7.86 11.18 -0.53
N LEU A 44 8.05 10.06 0.16
CA LEU A 44 7.76 8.72 -0.37
C LEU A 44 6.81 7.96 0.56
N ILE A 45 5.71 7.45 0.00
CA ILE A 45 4.85 6.45 0.62
C ILE A 45 5.23 5.08 0.05
N SER A 46 5.53 4.13 0.91
CA SER A 46 5.72 2.73 0.51
C SER A 46 4.64 1.84 1.12
N VAL A 47 3.98 1.05 0.29
CA VAL A 47 2.89 0.13 0.68
C VAL A 47 3.23 -1.29 0.27
N MET A 48 3.44 -2.17 1.25
CA MET A 48 3.58 -3.61 1.01
C MET A 48 2.22 -4.27 1.17
N VAL A 49 1.76 -5.02 0.18
CA VAL A 49 0.42 -5.66 0.15
C VAL A 49 0.54 -7.17 0.03
N TYR A 50 -0.06 -7.91 0.95
CA TYR A 50 -0.02 -9.37 0.96
C TYR A 50 -1.22 -9.97 0.21
N VAL A 51 -1.11 -10.14 -1.10
CA VAL A 51 -2.24 -10.52 -1.98
C VAL A 51 -2.86 -11.89 -1.64
N GLY A 52 -2.09 -12.82 -1.09
CA GLY A 52 -2.50 -14.21 -0.89
C GLY A 52 -3.40 -14.53 0.30
N HIS A 53 -3.77 -13.57 1.16
CA HIS A 53 -4.65 -13.81 2.32
C HIS A 53 -6.11 -13.43 2.04
N PRO A 54 -7.09 -13.93 2.83
CA PRO A 54 -8.47 -13.47 2.74
C PRO A 54 -8.57 -11.94 2.88
N GLY A 55 -9.18 -11.24 1.92
CA GLY A 55 -9.24 -9.78 1.87
C GLY A 55 -8.03 -9.11 1.20
N GLY A 56 -6.92 -9.82 1.00
CA GLY A 56 -5.67 -9.25 0.47
C GLY A 56 -5.75 -8.83 -0.99
N ARG A 57 -6.63 -9.47 -1.78
CA ARG A 57 -6.86 -9.09 -3.19
C ARG A 57 -7.64 -7.78 -3.27
N GLU A 58 -8.68 -7.64 -2.46
CA GLU A 58 -9.53 -6.45 -2.37
C GLU A 58 -8.72 -5.24 -1.89
N GLU A 59 -7.81 -5.44 -0.93
CA GLU A 59 -6.86 -4.41 -0.51
C GLU A 59 -5.91 -4.01 -1.63
N TYR A 60 -5.33 -4.98 -2.34
CA TYR A 60 -4.44 -4.73 -3.46
C TYR A 60 -5.12 -3.91 -4.56
N GLU A 61 -6.34 -4.27 -4.94
CA GLU A 61 -7.13 -3.54 -5.94
C GLU A 61 -7.45 -2.12 -5.48
N THR A 62 -7.78 -1.95 -4.21
CA THR A 62 -8.03 -0.63 -3.60
C THR A 62 -6.80 0.27 -3.67
N ILE A 63 -5.64 -0.26 -3.29
CA ILE A 63 -4.36 0.48 -3.32
C ILE A 63 -3.98 0.82 -4.76
N GLN A 64 -4.14 -0.13 -5.69
CA GLN A 64 -3.83 0.08 -7.11
C GLN A 64 -4.74 1.14 -7.72
N SER A 65 -6.05 1.06 -7.46
CA SER A 65 -7.03 2.04 -7.91
C SER A 65 -6.70 3.44 -7.39
N PHE A 66 -6.47 3.57 -6.08
CA PHE A 66 -6.04 4.82 -5.45
C PHE A 66 -4.78 5.39 -6.10
N ALA A 67 -3.71 4.60 -6.20
CA ALA A 67 -2.44 5.04 -6.74
C ALA A 67 -2.55 5.47 -8.22
N SER A 68 -3.36 4.77 -9.01
CA SER A 68 -3.61 5.09 -10.42
C SER A 68 -4.45 6.37 -10.62
N GLY A 69 -5.24 6.76 -9.62
CA GLY A 69 -6.07 7.97 -9.65
C GLY A 69 -5.34 9.25 -9.23
N LEU A 70 -4.09 9.16 -8.76
CA LEU A 70 -3.33 10.34 -8.35
C LEU A 70 -2.88 11.18 -9.57
N PRO A 71 -2.89 12.53 -9.49
CA PRO A 71 -2.48 13.38 -10.61
C PRO A 71 -1.00 13.21 -10.93
N SER A 72 -0.70 12.80 -12.17
CA SER A 72 0.65 12.48 -12.63
C SER A 72 1.62 13.66 -12.60
N GLU A 73 1.12 14.89 -12.55
CA GLU A 73 1.89 16.13 -12.44
C GLU A 73 2.52 16.27 -11.05
N SER A 74 1.90 15.68 -10.03
CA SER A 74 2.28 15.80 -8.62
C SER A 74 2.76 14.50 -7.98
N TRP A 75 2.46 13.35 -8.58
CA TRP A 75 2.83 12.04 -8.06
C TRP A 75 3.51 11.17 -9.11
N VAL A 76 4.43 10.31 -8.66
CA VAL A 76 4.97 9.18 -9.42
C VAL A 76 4.61 7.91 -8.66
N CYS A 77 3.82 7.04 -9.30
CA CYS A 77 3.35 5.79 -8.70
C CYS A 77 3.94 4.60 -9.44
N CYS A 78 4.48 3.62 -8.70
CA CYS A 78 5.05 2.39 -9.27
C CYS A 78 4.62 1.18 -8.44
N LYS A 79 4.54 0.01 -9.07
CA LYS A 79 4.40 -1.27 -8.36
C LYS A 79 5.52 -2.24 -8.75
N PHE A 80 5.94 -3.05 -7.80
CA PHE A 80 6.91 -4.13 -7.96
C PHE A 80 6.23 -5.43 -7.57
N GLU A 81 6.05 -6.31 -8.56
CA GLU A 81 5.40 -7.60 -8.39
C GLU A 81 6.27 -8.72 -8.94
N MET A 82 6.13 -9.90 -8.34
CA MET A 82 6.85 -11.10 -8.79
C MET A 82 6.15 -11.68 -10.03
N LEU A 83 6.87 -11.79 -11.15
CA LEU A 83 6.29 -12.22 -12.43
C LEU A 83 5.73 -13.65 -12.41
N ASN A 84 6.36 -14.56 -11.65
CA ASN A 84 5.99 -15.98 -11.57
C ASN A 84 5.40 -16.37 -10.21
N ARG A 85 5.05 -15.40 -9.35
CA ARG A 85 4.45 -15.64 -8.03
C ARG A 85 3.31 -14.64 -7.79
N PRO A 86 2.13 -14.86 -8.39
CA PRO A 86 1.01 -13.90 -8.38
C PRO A 86 0.36 -13.68 -7.00
N LEU A 87 0.68 -14.51 -6.01
CA LEU A 87 0.22 -14.37 -4.61
C LEU A 87 1.30 -13.80 -3.68
N ALA A 88 2.51 -13.54 -4.20
CA ALA A 88 3.57 -12.92 -3.41
C ALA A 88 3.20 -11.47 -3.06
N PRO A 89 3.79 -10.92 -1.99
CA PRO A 89 3.56 -9.53 -1.64
C PRO A 89 3.95 -8.58 -2.79
N VAL A 90 3.14 -7.54 -3.00
CA VAL A 90 3.37 -6.50 -3.99
C VAL A 90 3.76 -5.21 -3.28
N LEU A 91 4.86 -4.59 -3.70
CA LEU A 91 5.27 -3.29 -3.21
C LEU A 91 4.73 -2.20 -4.13
N VAL A 92 3.97 -1.26 -3.59
CA VAL A 92 3.50 -0.05 -4.28
C VAL A 92 4.23 1.16 -3.68
N LEU A 93 4.80 1.99 -4.53
CA LEU A 93 5.47 3.23 -4.15
C LEU A 93 4.69 4.42 -4.70
N LEU A 94 4.46 5.43 -3.87
CA LEU A 94 3.88 6.72 -4.27
C LEU A 94 4.85 7.83 -3.86
N PHE A 95 5.52 8.41 -4.83
CA PHE A 95 6.47 9.51 -4.64
C PHE A 95 5.79 10.85 -4.96
N LYS A 96 5.82 11.77 -4.00
CA LYS A 96 5.31 13.14 -4.19
C LYS A 96 6.41 13.99 -4.81
N LYS A 97 6.17 14.50 -6.01
CA LYS A 97 7.10 15.38 -6.71
C LYS A 97 7.32 16.70 -5.97
#